data_AF-A0A1Y2D0H6-F1
#
_entry.id   AF-A0A1Y2D0H6-F1
#
_cell.length_a   1.000
_cell.length_b   1.000
_cell.length_c   1.000
_cell.angle_alpha   90.00
_cell.angle_beta   90.00
_cell.angle_gamma   90.00
#
_symmetry.space_group_name_H-M   'P 1'
#
loop_
_entity.id
_entity.type
_entity.pdbx_description
1 polymer ?
#
loop_
_entity_poly.entity_id
_entity_poly.type
_entity_poly.pdbx_seq_one_letter_code
_entity_poly.pdbx_strand_id
1 'polypeptide(L)'
;MISGFMWVHIRHPPNNGMSKNRMEIFIPGFQQQYAIESQIILVIYILIAFSFLVLADKVQNIKNGHVQRISIYVALSVLFVCFSLILRIFYIKSQAYPFKLLF
;
A
#
# COMPACT_ATOMS: atom_id res chain seq x y z
N MET A 1 2.08 1.24 13.36
CA MET A 1 0.94 1.91 14.03
C MET A 1 0.02 2.65 13.06
N ILE A 2 0.55 3.26 11.99
CA ILE A 2 -0.23 4.05 11.01
C ILE A 2 -1.25 3.28 10.14
N SER A 3 -1.19 1.95 10.09
CA SER A 3 -2.08 1.12 9.26
C SER A 3 -3.43 0.79 9.91
N GLY A 4 -3.73 1.32 11.10
CA GLY A 4 -4.95 1.00 11.84
C GLY A 4 -4.85 -0.21 12.79
N PHE A 5 -3.63 -0.67 13.10
CA PHE A 5 -3.40 -1.84 13.98
C PHE A 5 -4.09 -1.74 15.35
N MET A 6 -4.08 -0.56 15.98
CA MET A 6 -4.76 -0.37 17.28
C MET A 6 -6.28 -0.55 17.19
N TRP A 7 -6.88 -0.16 16.07
CA TRP A 7 -8.31 -0.36 15.86
C TRP A 7 -8.65 -1.85 15.79
N VAL A 8 -7.84 -2.64 15.07
CA VAL A 8 -7.98 -4.11 15.00
C VAL A 8 -7.82 -4.73 16.40
N HIS A 9 -6.84 -4.25 17.17
CA HIS A 9 -6.59 -4.73 18.52
C HIS A 9 -7.75 -4.44 19.50
N ILE A 10 -8.42 -3.29 19.39
CA ILE A 10 -9.52 -2.91 20.29
C ILE A 10 -10.85 -3.54 19.87
N ARG A 11 -11.13 -3.61 18.56
CA ARG A 11 -12.46 -3.96 18.03
C ARG A 11 -12.60 -5.42 17.61
N HIS A 12 -11.50 -6.16 17.54
CA HIS A 12 -11.47 -7.57 17.14
C HIS A 12 -12.33 -7.87 15.90
N PRO A 13 -12.11 -7.16 14.77
CA PRO A 13 -12.85 -7.42 13.56
C PRO A 13 -12.58 -8.84 13.03
N PRO A 14 -13.49 -9.40 12.21
CA PRO A 14 -13.19 -10.62 11.47
C PRO A 14 -11.94 -10.44 10.57
N ASN A 15 -11.23 -11.53 10.30
CA ASN A 15 -10.03 -11.48 9.46
C ASN A 15 -10.35 -11.23 7.98
N ASN A 16 -11.50 -11.72 7.52
CA ASN A 16 -11.97 -11.64 6.14
C ASN A 16 -13.51 -11.76 6.09
N GLY A 17 -14.11 -11.22 5.03
CA GLY A 17 -15.53 -11.37 4.74
C GLY A 17 -15.80 -12.54 3.80
N MET A 18 -16.97 -13.16 3.93
CA MET A 18 -17.56 -13.98 2.88
C MET A 18 -18.80 -13.27 2.34
N SER A 19 -18.78 -12.95 1.06
CA SER A 19 -19.94 -12.41 0.35
C SER A 19 -20.10 -13.19 -0.95
N LYS A 20 -21.28 -13.78 -1.16
CA LYS A 20 -21.65 -14.55 -2.36
C LYS A 20 -20.55 -15.53 -2.85
N ASN A 21 -20.06 -16.42 -1.97
CA ASN A 21 -19.05 -17.43 -2.29
C ASN A 21 -17.67 -16.90 -2.73
N ARG A 22 -17.38 -15.60 -2.55
CA ARG A 22 -16.05 -15.03 -2.78
C ARG A 22 -15.50 -14.43 -1.48
N MET A 23 -14.20 -14.59 -1.29
CA MET A 23 -13.48 -13.99 -0.17
C MET A 23 -13.36 -12.48 -0.41
N GLU A 24 -14.05 -11.68 0.40
CA GLU A 24 -13.94 -10.23 0.40
C GLU A 24 -12.81 -9.82 1.35
N ILE A 25 -11.77 -9.24 0.75
CA ILE A 25 -10.56 -8.80 1.46
C ILE A 25 -10.73 -7.35 1.96
N PHE A 26 -11.65 -6.58 1.37
CA PHE A 26 -11.90 -5.18 1.71
C PHE A 26 -13.39 -4.92 1.97
N ILE A 27 -13.72 -4.31 3.12
CA ILE A 27 -15.07 -3.84 3.45
C ILE A 27 -15.30 -2.45 2.82
N PRO A 28 -16.44 -2.21 2.14
CA PRO A 28 -16.83 -0.87 1.74
C PRO A 28 -17.16 0.01 2.96
N GLY A 29 -16.76 1.28 2.93
CA GLY A 29 -16.97 2.24 4.01
C GLY A 29 -15.72 2.53 4.84
N PHE A 30 -15.70 3.69 5.49
CA PHE A 30 -14.50 4.23 6.16
C PHE A 30 -14.32 3.78 7.60
N GLN A 31 -15.41 3.40 8.27
CA GLN A 31 -15.42 3.19 9.72
C GLN A 31 -15.09 1.75 10.14
N GLN A 32 -15.17 0.81 9.19
CA GLN A 32 -14.91 -0.61 9.39
C GLN A 32 -13.73 -1.07 8.51
N GLN A 33 -13.00 -2.06 8.99
CA GLN A 33 -11.87 -2.69 8.30
C GLN A 33 -11.73 -4.14 8.76
N TYR A 34 -11.30 -5.04 7.87
CA TYR A 34 -10.84 -6.36 8.29
C TYR A 34 -9.42 -6.31 8.88
N ALA A 35 -9.06 -7.32 9.69
CA ALA A 35 -7.69 -7.43 10.22
C ALA A 35 -6.65 -7.56 9.09
N ILE A 36 -6.98 -8.27 8.01
CA ILE A 36 -6.09 -8.48 6.87
C ILE A 36 -5.85 -7.20 6.07
N GLU A 37 -6.82 -6.29 5.99
CA GLU A 37 -6.66 -4.99 5.32
C GLU A 37 -5.52 -4.19 5.97
N SER A 38 -5.48 -4.15 7.30
CA SER A 38 -4.45 -3.43 8.04
C SER A 38 -3.05 -4.01 7.79
N GLN A 39 -2.94 -5.32 7.62
CA GLN A 39 -1.68 -5.99 7.27
C GLN A 39 -1.24 -5.68 5.84
N ILE A 40 -2.16 -5.69 4.88
CA ILE A 40 -1.85 -5.32 3.48
C ILE A 40 -1.37 -3.86 3.41
N ILE A 41 -2.07 -2.94 4.07
CA ILE A 41 -1.68 -1.52 4.12
C ILE A 41 -0.30 -1.36 4.79
N LEU A 42 -0.03 -2.11 5.86
CA LEU A 42 1.29 -2.12 6.50
C LEU A 42 2.40 -2.49 5.53
N VAL A 43 2.23 -3.58 4.77
CA VAL A 43 3.23 -4.04 3.78
C VAL A 43 3.47 -2.98 2.71
N ILE A 44 2.41 -2.35 2.20
CA ILE A 44 2.53 -1.30 1.18
C ILE A 44 3.31 -0.09 1.73
N TYR A 45 3.01 0.35 2.95
CA TYR A 45 3.75 1.46 3.58
C TYR A 45 5.22 1.14 3.83
N ILE A 46 5.54 -0.10 4.22
CA ILE A 46 6.93 -0.55 4.36
C ILE A 46 7.65 -0.50 3.01
N LEU A 47 7.02 -0.99 1.92
CA LEU A 47 7.60 -0.95 0.58
C LEU A 47 7.86 0.48 0.09
N ILE A 48 6.94 1.41 0.36
CA ILE A 48 7.10 2.82 0.01
C ILE A 48 8.26 3.44 0.78
N ALA A 49 8.28 3.26 2.12
CA ALA A 49 9.34 3.79 2.96
C ALA A 49 10.71 3.22 2.58
N PHE A 50 10.78 1.92 2.30
CA PHE A 50 12.00 1.26 1.84
C PHE A 50 12.47 1.81 0.50
N SER A 51 11.55 2.01 -0.46
CA SER A 51 11.88 2.60 -1.76
C SER A 51 12.46 4.01 -1.58
N PHE A 52 11.84 4.86 -0.75
CA PHE A 52 12.37 6.18 -0.43
C PHE A 52 13.75 6.14 0.21
N LEU A 53 13.98 5.22 1.15
CA LEU A 53 15.28 5.06 1.81
C LEU A 53 16.37 4.65 0.80
N VAL A 54 16.05 3.73 -0.12
CA VAL A 54 16.97 3.32 -1.19
C VAL A 54 17.31 4.50 -2.10
N LEU A 55 16.34 5.33 -2.50
CA LEU A 55 16.61 6.54 -3.30
C LEU A 55 17.47 7.56 -2.54
N ALA A 56 17.18 7.78 -1.26
CA ALA A 56 17.83 8.83 -0.48
C ALA A 56 19.29 8.50 -0.14
N ASP A 57 19.58 7.26 0.28
CA ASP A 57 20.90 6.87 0.77
C ASP A 57 21.67 5.97 -0.22
N LYS A 58 21.07 4.84 -0.62
CA LYS A 58 21.78 3.82 -1.38
C LYS A 58 22.13 4.28 -2.79
N VAL A 59 21.24 4.97 -3.48
CA VAL A 59 21.47 5.44 -4.85
C VAL A 59 22.57 6.50 -4.91
N GLN A 60 22.72 7.35 -3.89
CA GLN A 60 23.74 8.41 -3.89
C GLN A 60 25.16 7.85 -3.77
N ASN A 61 25.32 6.72 -3.08
CA ASN A 61 26.62 6.08 -2.84
C ASN A 61 27.13 5.21 -4.01
N ILE A 62 26.36 5.06 -5.10
CA ILE A 62 26.76 4.24 -6.25
C ILE A 62 27.71 5.02 -7.17
N LYS A 63 28.95 4.54 -7.30
CA LYS A 63 29.98 5.15 -8.18
C LYS A 63 29.72 4.93 -9.68
N ASN A 64 29.06 3.83 -10.04
CA ASN A 64 28.77 3.48 -11.44
C ASN A 64 27.49 4.18 -11.93
N GLY A 65 27.62 5.18 -12.79
CA GLY A 65 26.49 5.98 -13.28
C GLY A 65 25.39 5.18 -13.99
N HIS A 66 25.73 4.11 -14.71
CA HIS A 66 24.74 3.24 -15.34
C HIS A 66 23.89 2.47 -14.32
N VAL A 67 24.53 1.88 -13.30
CA VAL A 67 23.85 1.13 -12.24
C VAL A 67 22.98 2.07 -11.41
N GLN A 68 23.49 3.27 -11.10
CA GLN A 68 22.75 4.29 -10.37
C GLN A 68 21.44 4.66 -11.07
N ARG A 69 21.47 4.90 -12.39
CA ARG A 69 20.27 5.21 -13.18
C ARG A 69 19.25 4.08 -13.15
N ILE A 70 19.69 2.84 -13.31
CA ILE A 70 18.80 1.66 -13.26
C ILE A 70 18.15 1.56 -11.88
N SER A 71 18.91 1.72 -10.80
CA SER A 71 18.38 1.71 -9.43
C SER A 71 17.34 2.80 -9.20
N ILE A 72 17.55 4.01 -9.73
CA ILE A 72 16.56 5.10 -9.67
C ILE A 72 15.26 4.70 -10.37
N TYR A 73 15.34 4.18 -11.61
CA TYR A 73 14.15 3.79 -12.35
C TYR A 73 13.38 2.66 -11.69
N VAL A 74 14.07 1.65 -11.17
CA VAL A 74 13.44 0.55 -10.43
C VAL A 74 12.72 1.07 -9.20
N ALA A 75 13.39 1.87 -8.38
CA ALA A 75 12.81 2.34 -7.14
C ALA A 75 11.67 3.35 -7.36
N LEU A 76 11.75 4.20 -8.40
CA LEU A 76 10.62 5.03 -8.85
C LEU A 76 9.44 4.19 -9.34
N SER A 77 9.69 3.14 -10.12
CA SER A 77 8.64 2.23 -10.59
C SER A 77 7.91 1.56 -9.43
N VAL A 78 8.64 1.09 -8.42
CA VAL A 78 8.04 0.49 -7.20
C VAL A 78 7.19 1.52 -6.46
N LEU A 79 7.70 2.73 -6.29
CA LEU A 79 6.98 3.84 -5.66
C LEU A 79 5.66 4.15 -6.38
N PHE A 80 5.74 4.25 -7.71
CA PHE A 80 4.60 4.55 -8.56
C PHE A 80 3.51 3.47 -8.50
N VAL A 81 3.91 2.20 -8.56
CA VAL A 81 2.99 1.06 -8.44
C VAL A 81 2.34 1.02 -7.05
N CYS A 82 3.13 1.16 -5.98
CA CYS A 82 2.62 1.14 -4.61
C CYS A 82 1.63 2.29 -4.36
N PHE A 83 1.93 3.49 -4.87
CA PHE A 83 1.04 4.64 -4.75
C PHE A 83 -0.26 4.42 -5.53
N SER A 84 -0.20 3.85 -6.74
CA SER A 84 -1.41 3.50 -7.48
C SER A 84 -2.25 2.43 -6.77
N LEU A 85 -1.63 1.47 -6.09
CA LEU A 85 -2.35 0.46 -5.30
C LEU A 85 -3.12 1.08 -4.14
N ILE A 86 -2.53 2.07 -3.45
CA ILE A 86 -3.23 2.79 -2.37
C ILE A 86 -4.45 3.52 -2.91
N LEU A 87 -4.31 4.25 -4.01
CA LEU A 87 -5.42 4.96 -4.64
C LEU A 87 -6.55 3.99 -5.06
N ARG A 88 -6.19 2.81 -5.57
CA ARG A 88 -7.16 1.78 -5.92
C ARG A 88 -7.88 1.23 -4.69
N ILE A 89 -7.17 0.94 -3.60
CA ILE A 89 -7.79 0.50 -2.34
C ILE A 89 -8.73 1.60 -1.79
N PHE A 90 -8.32 2.86 -1.88
CA PHE A 90 -9.14 4.00 -1.47
C PHE A 90 -10.43 4.11 -2.30
N TYR A 91 -10.34 3.91 -3.62
CA TYR A 91 -11.50 3.85 -4.50
C TYR A 91 -12.47 2.71 -4.14
N ILE A 92 -11.95 1.54 -3.76
CA ILE A 92 -12.79 0.42 -3.32
C ILE A 92 -13.55 0.78 -2.03
N LYS A 93 -12.90 1.48 -1.09
CA LYS A 93 -13.55 1.96 0.14
C LYS A 93 -14.54 3.09 -0.11
N SER A 94 -14.27 3.95 -1.09
CA SER A 94 -15.08 5.11 -1.44
C SER A 94 -15.27 5.22 -2.94
N GLN A 95 -16.40 4.69 -3.43
CA GLN A 95 -16.74 4.71 -4.86
C GLN A 95 -16.91 6.14 -5.42
N ALA A 96 -17.07 7.13 -4.54
CA ALA A 96 -17.15 8.55 -4.91
C ALA A 96 -15.78 9.17 -5.24
N TYR A 97 -14.67 8.47 -5.04
CA TYR A 97 -13.34 9.00 -5.35
C TYR A 97 -13.08 8.99 -6.87
N PRO A 98 -12.87 10.14 -7.53
CA PRO A 98 -12.83 10.20 -8.99
C PRO A 98 -11.44 9.91 -9.59
N PHE A 99 -10.38 9.91 -8.78
CA PHE A 99 -9.01 9.84 -9.28
C PHE A 99 -8.47 8.41 -9.29
N LYS A 100 -7.84 8.04 -10.40
CA LYS A 100 -7.10 6.79 -10.58
C LYS A 100 -5.79 7.13 -11.28
N LEU A 101 -4.75 6.36 -11.00
CA LEU A 101 -3.42 6.66 -11.52
C LEU A 101 -2.98 5.64 -12.57
N LEU A 102 -2.91 4.34 -12.22
CA LEU A 102 -2.78 3.25 -13.19
C LEU A 102 -3.99 2.32 -13.22
N PHE A 103 -4.59 2.05 -12.06
CA PHE A 103 -5.68 1.09 -11.87
C PHE A 103 -6.88 1.72 -11.18
#